data_AF-A0AAU2I1Z6-F1
#
_entry.id   AF-A0AAU2I1Z6-F1
#
_cell.length_a   1.000
_cell.length_b   1.000
_cell.length_c   1.000
_cell.angle_alpha   90.00
_cell.angle_beta   90.00
_cell.angle_gamma   90.00
#
_symmetry.space_group_name_H-M   'P 1'
#
loop_
_entity.id
_entity.type
_entity.pdbx_description
1 polymer ?
#
loop_
_entity_poly.entity_id
_entity_poly.type
_entity_poly.pdbx_seq_one_letter_code
_entity_poly.pdbx_strand_id
1 'polypeptide(L)' 'MSIRMRRRLGGRLEAIDADHTHLVATTDEPDWYAEQLTAIKAPFRIVGPRELREAAHVLGQRLLQAGTKPFEEGLGG' A
#
# COMPACT_ATOMS: atom_id res chain seq x y z
N MET A 1 23.15 -1.60 -2.92
CA MET A 1 22.24 -1.30 -4.04
C MET A 1 21.24 -0.26 -3.56
N SER A 2 21.37 1.00 -3.98
CA SER A 2 20.61 2.12 -3.41
C SER A 2 19.45 2.50 -4.32
N ILE A 3 18.24 2.02 -4.03
CA ILE A 3 17.05 2.38 -4.80
C ILE A 3 16.66 3.82 -4.43
N ARG A 4 16.96 4.79 -5.30
CA ARG A 4 16.45 6.17 -5.18
C ARG A 4 15.09 6.25 -5.87
N MET A 5 14.01 6.05 -5.11
CA MET A 5 12.64 6.18 -5.62
C MET A 5 12.25 7.67 -5.68
N ARG A 6 11.96 8.17 -6.90
CA ARG A 6 11.77 9.60 -7.18
C ARG A 6 10.29 9.93 -7.46
N ARG A 7 9.43 9.74 -6.46
CA ARG A 7 8.15 10.46 -6.25
C ARG A 7 7.80 10.31 -4.77
N ARG A 8 7.80 11.42 -4.03
CA ARG A 8 7.86 11.44 -2.56
C ARG A 8 6.62 10.81 -1.91
N LEU A 9 6.67 9.51 -1.62
CA LEU A 9 6.13 9.04 -0.36
C LEU A 9 6.94 9.77 0.71
N GLY A 10 6.31 10.70 1.45
CA GLY A 10 6.99 11.39 2.55
C GLY A 10 7.42 10.34 3.57
N GLY A 11 8.73 10.12 3.70
CA GLY A 11 9.26 9.13 4.65
C GLY A 11 10.76 8.98 4.57
N ARG A 12 11.38 8.61 5.69
CA ARG A 12 12.80 8.28 5.83
C ARG A 12 12.96 6.77 5.73
N LEU A 13 13.99 6.34 5.01
CA LEU A 13 14.40 4.94 4.96
C LEU A 13 15.50 4.69 5.99
N GLU A 14 15.31 3.68 6.83
CA GLU A 14 16.26 3.21 7.83
C GLU A 14 16.60 1.75 7.54
N ALA A 15 17.88 1.45 7.27
CA ALA A 15 18.31 0.07 7.11
C ALA A 15 18.21 -0.63 8.48
N ILE A 16 17.51 -1.77 8.53
CA ILE A 16 17.39 -2.57 9.76
C ILE A 16 18.21 -3.85 9.70
N ASP A 17 18.50 -4.34 8.49
CA ASP A 17 19.51 -5.37 8.21
C ASP A 17 19.94 -5.30 6.73
N ALA A 18 20.66 -6.33 6.24
CA ALA A 18 21.19 -6.37 4.88
C ALA A 18 20.12 -6.38 3.79
N ASP A 19 18.93 -6.92 4.09
CA ASP A 19 17.86 -7.18 3.11
C ASP A 19 16.57 -6.40 3.42
N HIS A 20 16.47 -5.76 4.59
CA HIS A 20 15.28 -5.04 5.03
C HIS A 20 15.55 -3.55 5.29
N THR A 21 14.58 -2.74 4.86
CA THR A 21 14.54 -1.31 5.11
C THR A 21 13.22 -0.96 5.80
N HIS A 22 13.29 -0.18 6.87
CA HIS A 22 12.14 0.41 7.51
C HIS A 22 11.82 1.76 6.86
N LEU A 23 10.59 1.92 6.38
CA LEU A 23 10.06 3.20 5.93
C LEU A 23 9.35 3.87 7.10
N VAL A 24 9.94 4.95 7.62
CA VAL A 24 9.35 5.76 8.68
C VAL A 24 8.71 6.99 8.04
N ALA A 25 7.40 7.10 8.18
CA ALA A 25 6.61 8.18 7.61
C ALA A 25 5.57 8.68 8.61
N THR A 26 5.18 9.94 8.46
CA THR A 26 4.07 10.55 9.19
C THR A 26 2.97 10.86 8.20
N THR A 27 1.75 10.48 8.54
CA THR A 27 0.54 10.78 7.78
C THR A 27 -0.61 11.00 8.76
N ASP A 28 -1.46 11.98 8.47
CA ASP A 28 -2.77 12.20 9.07
C ASP A 28 -3.90 11.62 8.21
N GLU A 29 -3.60 11.23 6.97
CA GLU A 29 -4.51 10.62 6.01
C GLU A 29 -4.12 9.15 5.77
N PRO A 30 -4.58 8.19 6.60
CA PRO A 30 -4.21 6.78 6.48
C PRO A 30 -4.73 6.12 5.21
N ASP A 31 -5.93 6.48 4.74
CA ASP A 31 -6.53 5.94 3.52
C ASP A 31 -5.72 6.32 2.27
N TRP A 32 -5.42 7.61 2.12
CA TRP A 32 -4.56 8.09 1.04
C TRP A 32 -3.18 7.43 1.09
N TYR A 33 -2.58 7.33 2.28
CA TYR A 33 -1.25 6.72 2.40
C TYR A 33 -1.25 5.23 2.04
N ALA A 34 -2.31 4.50 2.39
CA ALA A 34 -2.49 3.10 2.01
C ALA A 34 -2.55 2.93 0.48
N GLU A 35 -3.22 3.84 -0.24
CA GLU A 35 -3.20 3.86 -1.71
C GLU A 35 -1.79 4.09 -2.25
N GLN A 36 -1.05 5.02 -1.66
CA GLN A 36 0.32 5.32 -2.09
C GLN A 36 1.28 4.15 -1.87
N LEU A 37 1.09 3.35 -0.82
CA LEU A 37 1.89 2.15 -0.56
C LEU A 37 1.77 1.09 -1.68
N THR A 38 0.68 1.09 -2.46
CA THR A 38 0.51 0.17 -3.62
C THR A 38 1.51 0.41 -4.76
N ALA A 39 2.21 1.55 -4.74
CA ALA A 39 3.31 1.83 -5.65
C ALA A 39 4.55 0.96 -5.35
N ILE A 40 4.69 0.46 -4.11
CA ILE A 40 5.75 -0.46 -3.72
C ILE A 40 5.41 -1.85 -4.28
N LYS A 41 6.22 -2.34 -5.21
CA LYS A 41 6.03 -3.66 -5.84
C LYS A 41 6.70 -4.81 -5.09
N ALA A 42 7.65 -4.49 -4.21
CA ALA A 42 8.30 -5.48 -3.36
C ALA A 42 7.36 -5.87 -2.20
N PRO A 43 7.49 -7.09 -1.65
CA PRO A 43 6.78 -7.47 -0.43
C PRO A 43 7.14 -6.51 0.72
N PHE A 44 6.13 -6.05 1.47
CA PHE A 44 6.32 -5.26 2.67
C PHE A 44 5.26 -5.59 3.70
N ARG A 45 5.48 -5.16 4.95
CA ARG A 45 4.51 -5.24 6.04
C ARG A 45 4.33 -3.87 6.67
N ILE A 46 3.09 -3.54 7.02
CA ILE A 46 2.79 -2.32 7.76
C ILE A 46 2.91 -2.64 9.26
N VAL A 47 3.89 -2.01 9.93
CA VAL A 47 4.12 -2.22 11.36
C VAL A 47 3.11 -1.45 12.21
N GLY A 48 2.79 -0.21 11.81
CA GLY A 48 1.78 0.64 12.42
C GLY A 48 1.63 1.95 11.63
N PRO A 49 0.76 2.88 12.06
CA PRO A 49 -0.21 2.74 13.15
C PRO A 49 -1.38 1.80 12.76
N ARG A 50 -2.29 1.48 13.70
CA ARG A 50 -3.35 0.48 13.45
C ARG A 50 -4.29 0.92 12.33
N GLU A 51 -4.60 2.20 12.30
CA GLU A 51 -5.47 2.88 11.34
C GLU A 51 -4.97 2.68 9.92
N LEU A 52 -3.65 2.77 9.70
CA LEU A 52 -3.04 2.52 8.39
C LEU A 52 -3.18 1.05 7.95
N ARG A 53 -3.09 0.10 8.90
CA ARG A 53 -3.32 -1.33 8.59
C ARG A 53 -4.78 -1.59 8.22
N GLU A 54 -5.72 -0.97 8.92
CA GLU A 54 -7.15 -1.10 8.65
C GLU A 54 -7.50 -0.51 7.27
N ALA A 55 -7.00 0.69 6.97
CA ALA A 55 -7.14 1.31 5.65
C ALA A 55 -6.59 0.42 4.52
N ALA A 56 -5.38 -0.11 4.69
CA ALA A 56 -4.77 -1.03 3.72
C ALA A 56 -5.56 -2.33 3.55
N HIS A 57 -6.14 -2.87 4.63
CA HIS A 57 -6.99 -4.05 4.57
C HIS A 57 -8.26 -3.79 3.76
N VAL A 58 -8.95 -2.68 4.02
CA VAL A 58 -10.16 -2.27 3.28
C VAL A 58 -9.86 -2.06 1.80
N LEU A 59 -8.77 -1.36 1.47
CA LEU A 59 -8.33 -1.17 0.09
C LEU A 59 -8.05 -2.51 -0.61
N GLY A 60 -7.32 -3.41 0.05
CA GLY A 60 -7.00 -4.73 -0.48
C GLY A 60 -8.25 -5.56 -0.78
N GLN A 61 -9.23 -5.57 0.13
CA GLN A 61 -10.51 -6.26 -0.10
C GLN A 61 -11.26 -5.67 -1.30
N ARG A 62 -11.32 -4.35 -1.44
CA ARG A 62 -11.95 -3.69 -2.60
C ARG A 62 -11.28 -4.09 -3.92
N LEU A 63 -9.94 -4.08 -3.97
CA LEU A 63 -9.18 -4.47 -5.16
C LEU A 63 -9.37 -5.94 -5.51
N LEU A 64 -9.35 -6.83 -4.51
CA LEU A 64 -9.61 -8.26 -4.72
C LEU A 64 -11.03 -8.50 -5.25
N GLN A 65 -12.04 -7.86 -4.67
CA GLN A 65 -13.42 -7.98 -5.13
C GLN A 65 -13.57 -7.49 -6.58
N ALA A 66 -12.95 -6.36 -6.92
CA ALA A 66 -13.00 -5.80 -8.27
C ALA A 66 -12.24 -6.67 -9.29
N GLY A 67 -11.12 -7.27 -8.90
CA GLY A 67 -10.30 -8.11 -9.79
C GLY A 67 -10.80 -9.54 -9.96
N THR A 68 -11.68 -10.02 -9.06
CA THR A 68 -12.19 -11.41 -9.08
C THR A 68 -13.61 -11.54 -9.60
N LYS A 69 -14.44 -10.50 -9.49
CA LYS A 69 -15.79 -10.54 -10.06
C LYS A 69 -15.73 -10.28 -11.57
N PRO A 70 -16.21 -11.20 -12.41
CA PRO A 70 -16.50 -10.89 -13.80
C PRO A 70 -17.48 -9.71 -13.84
N PHE A 71 -17.25 -8.79 -14.77
CA PHE A 71 -18.28 -7.80 -15.09
C PHE A 71 -19.44 -8.56 -15.74
N GLU A 72 -20.48 -8.83 -14.97
CA GLU A 72 -21.74 -9.37 -15.50
C GLU A 72 -22.39 -8.23 -16.31
N GLU A 73 -22.16 -8.22 -17.63
CA GLU A 73 -23.00 -7.43 -18.53
C GLU A 73 -24.42 -7.92 -18.37
N GLY A 74 -25.27 -7.08 -17.76
CA GLY A 74 -26.70 -7.30 -17.76
C GLY A 74 -27.17 -7.39 -19.21
N LEU A 75 -27.47 -8.61 -19.64
CA LEU A 75 -28.32 -8.87 -20.79
C LEU A 75 -29.68 -8.23 -20.50
N GLY A 76 -29.87 -7.02 -21.03
CA GLY A 76 -31.20 -6.53 -21.35
C GLY A 76 -31.79 -7.47 -22.40
N GLY A 77 -32.81 -8.22 -21.99
CA GLY A 77 -33.71 -9.00 -22.82
C GLY A 77 -35.13 -8.84 -22.30
#